data_AF-Q45NL4-F1
#
_entry.id   AF-Q45NL4-F1
#
_cell.length_a   1.000
_cell.length_b   1.000
_cell.length_c   1.000
_cell.angle_alpha   90.00
_cell.angle_beta   90.00
_cell.angle_gamma   90.00
#
_symmetry.space_group_name_H-M   'P 1'
#
loop_
_entity.id
_entity.type
_entity.pdbx_description
1 polymer ?
#
loop_
_entity_poly.entity_id
_entity_poly.type
_entity_poly.pdbx_seq_one_letter_code
_entity_poly.pdbx_strand_id
1 'polypeptide(L)'
;VRGRLCDGTAALSYAEFQQTRQNYSMAKEIYQNVLVGATELKERGNVYLGGGNMSMEGLMMQAMCALGQLESHLGNFRNAEELLTKALTKADQIYGEKHPKLGAVLTNMALMYRRKAIEQKSSSLVVQEGLYRRVSEIFKFPPPETEPEGAAAAAKPTVKRNDIVALASGGYAELLSVQENRQSEGEKMKKLSDSLWKNSRMSLDDFLGNTEASVCPVVDCRICRLL
;
A
#
# COMPACT_ATOMS: atom_id res chain seq x y z
N VAL A 1 -10.36 -20.01 29.35
CA VAL A 1 -10.62 -19.43 28.02
C VAL A 1 -10.54 -17.90 28.13
N ARG A 2 -9.36 -17.31 27.98
CA ARG A 2 -9.22 -15.83 28.00
C ARG A 2 -9.80 -15.31 26.69
N GLY A 3 -10.86 -14.51 26.77
CA GLY A 3 -11.42 -13.81 25.62
C GLY A 3 -10.37 -12.88 25.02
N ARG A 4 -9.77 -13.27 23.91
CA ARG A 4 -8.95 -12.35 23.10
C ARG A 4 -9.94 -11.46 22.36
N LEU A 5 -10.23 -10.29 22.91
CA LEU A 5 -11.01 -9.21 22.27
C LEU A 5 -10.33 -8.60 21.03
N CYS A 6 -9.34 -9.28 20.45
CA CYS A 6 -8.35 -8.72 19.52
C CYS A 6 -8.05 -9.63 18.32
N ASP A 7 -8.99 -10.48 17.90
CA ASP A 7 -8.89 -11.25 16.66
C ASP A 7 -9.88 -10.73 15.59
N GLY A 8 -9.49 -10.84 14.32
CA GLY A 8 -10.39 -10.58 13.19
C GLY A 8 -10.34 -9.21 12.51
N THR A 9 -11.36 -9.01 11.68
CA THR A 9 -11.57 -7.81 10.86
C THR A 9 -11.81 -6.55 11.70
N ALA A 10 -12.57 -6.65 12.78
CA ALA A 10 -12.82 -5.54 13.69
C ALA A 10 -11.54 -5.09 14.42
N ALA A 11 -10.76 -6.06 14.92
CA ALA A 11 -9.47 -5.80 15.56
C ALA A 11 -8.48 -5.17 14.56
N LEU A 12 -8.45 -5.66 13.32
CA LEU A 12 -7.64 -5.06 12.25
C LEU A 12 -8.02 -3.59 12.00
N SER A 13 -9.30 -3.29 11.78
CA SER A 13 -9.74 -1.91 11.55
C SER A 13 -9.48 -1.00 12.76
N TYR A 14 -9.56 -1.55 13.97
CA TYR A 14 -9.19 -0.83 15.19
C TYR A 14 -7.67 -0.55 15.25
N ALA A 15 -6.82 -1.48 14.83
CA ALA A 15 -5.38 -1.26 14.74
C ALA A 15 -5.02 -0.16 13.73
N GLU A 16 -5.68 -0.15 12.56
CA GLU A 16 -5.51 0.88 11.53
C GLU A 16 -5.91 2.27 12.08
N PHE A 17 -7.01 2.33 12.83
CA PHE A 17 -7.41 3.56 13.54
C PHE A 17 -6.38 3.99 14.59
N GLN A 18 -5.82 3.05 15.36
CA GLN A 18 -4.79 3.40 16.35
C GLN A 18 -3.49 3.88 15.71
N GLN A 19 -3.12 3.34 14.54
CA GLN A 19 -1.97 3.80 13.76
C GLN A 19 -2.15 5.24 13.27
N THR A 20 -3.32 5.60 12.74
CA THR A 20 -3.61 6.99 12.35
C THR A 20 -3.68 7.95 13.54
N ARG A 21 -3.88 7.43 14.77
CA ARG A 21 -3.78 8.16 16.04
C ARG A 21 -2.38 8.20 16.65
N GLN A 22 -1.37 7.67 15.95
CA GLN A 22 0.03 7.59 16.40
C GLN A 22 0.25 6.69 17.63
N ASN A 23 -0.72 5.84 17.96
CA ASN A 23 -0.62 4.84 19.03
C ASN A 23 0.08 3.58 18.50
N TYR A 24 1.33 3.71 18.07
CA TYR A 24 2.06 2.68 17.33
C TYR A 24 2.31 1.39 18.12
N SER A 25 2.55 1.47 19.43
CA SER A 25 2.74 0.30 20.29
C SER A 25 1.48 -0.58 20.32
N MET A 26 0.33 0.04 20.57
CA MET A 26 -0.97 -0.63 20.59
C MET A 26 -1.33 -1.20 19.22
N ALA A 27 -1.15 -0.42 18.14
CA ALA A 27 -1.43 -0.87 16.78
C ALA A 27 -0.61 -2.11 16.42
N LYS A 28 0.70 -2.10 16.74
CA LYS A 28 1.61 -3.23 16.52
C LYS A 28 1.16 -4.49 17.26
N GLU A 29 0.81 -4.36 18.54
CA GLU A 29 0.32 -5.49 19.34
C GLU A 29 -0.96 -6.09 18.74
N ILE A 30 -1.91 -5.24 18.35
CA ILE A 30 -3.17 -5.71 17.75
C ILE A 30 -2.92 -6.39 16.40
N TYR A 31 -2.08 -5.84 15.52
CA TYR A 31 -1.74 -6.50 14.25
C TYR A 31 -1.12 -7.89 14.47
N GLN A 32 -0.20 -8.01 15.45
CA GLN A 32 0.42 -9.30 15.80
C GLN A 32 -0.62 -10.29 16.35
N ASN A 33 -1.52 -9.82 17.22
CA ASN A 33 -2.61 -10.64 17.76
C ASN A 33 -3.56 -11.14 16.65
N VAL A 34 -3.89 -10.29 15.67
CA VAL A 34 -4.69 -10.67 14.50
C VAL A 34 -3.99 -11.76 13.68
N LEU A 35 -2.68 -11.64 13.45
CA LEU A 35 -1.91 -12.64 12.70
C LEU A 35 -1.81 -13.98 13.44
N VAL A 36 -1.56 -13.95 14.76
CA VAL A 36 -1.49 -15.15 15.59
C VAL A 36 -2.86 -15.83 15.65
N GLY A 37 -3.93 -15.07 15.93
CA GLY A 37 -5.30 -15.61 15.95
C GLY A 37 -5.71 -16.21 14.61
N ALA A 38 -5.37 -15.55 13.50
CA ALA A 38 -5.62 -16.09 12.16
C ALA A 38 -4.82 -17.37 11.88
N THR A 39 -3.60 -17.48 12.37
CA THR A 39 -2.78 -18.70 12.17
C THR A 39 -3.31 -19.87 13.00
N GLU A 40 -3.61 -19.65 14.29
CA GLU A 40 -4.16 -20.66 15.19
C GLU A 40 -5.49 -21.22 14.66
N LEU A 41 -6.36 -20.37 14.11
CA LEU A 41 -7.65 -20.79 13.56
C LEU A 41 -7.49 -21.55 12.24
N LYS A 42 -6.51 -21.19 11.41
CA LYS A 42 -6.14 -21.95 10.19
C LYS A 42 -5.72 -23.38 10.55
N GLU A 43 -4.86 -23.54 11.56
CA GLU A 43 -4.36 -24.83 12.03
C GLU A 43 -5.46 -25.72 12.63
N ARG A 44 -6.45 -25.10 13.30
CA ARG A 44 -7.61 -25.82 13.84
C ARG A 44 -8.62 -26.26 12.78
N GLY A 45 -8.42 -25.90 11.51
CA GLY A 45 -9.36 -26.18 10.42
C GLY A 45 -10.66 -25.38 10.50
N ASN A 46 -10.72 -24.35 11.36
CA ASN A 46 -11.91 -23.52 11.50
C ASN A 46 -11.90 -22.41 10.43
N VAL A 47 -12.96 -22.39 9.61
CA VAL A 47 -13.18 -21.30 8.66
C VAL A 47 -13.57 -20.05 9.46
N TYR A 48 -12.75 -19.01 9.36
CA TYR A 48 -13.00 -17.73 9.99
C TYR A 48 -14.28 -17.11 9.40
N LEU A 49 -15.39 -17.15 10.14
CA LEU A 49 -16.65 -16.45 9.81
C LEU A 49 -16.74 -15.07 10.49
N GLY A 50 -15.63 -14.56 11.05
CA GLY A 50 -15.62 -13.26 11.71
C GLY A 50 -16.07 -12.16 10.75
N GLY A 51 -17.10 -11.42 11.17
CA GLY A 51 -17.94 -10.58 10.32
C GLY A 51 -17.20 -9.71 9.31
N GLY A 52 -17.77 -9.61 8.11
CA GLY A 52 -17.28 -8.74 7.04
C GLY A 52 -16.63 -9.48 5.86
N ASN A 53 -17.26 -10.52 5.32
CA ASN A 53 -16.95 -11.12 4.00
C ASN A 53 -15.46 -11.37 3.65
N MET A 54 -14.56 -11.50 4.63
CA MET A 54 -13.12 -11.58 4.39
C MET A 54 -12.62 -13.01 4.57
N SER A 55 -11.88 -13.52 3.58
CA SER A 55 -11.13 -14.77 3.76
C SER A 55 -10.02 -14.56 4.79
N MET A 56 -9.74 -15.58 5.59
CA MET A 56 -8.64 -15.56 6.55
C MET A 56 -7.31 -15.17 5.90
N GLU A 57 -7.05 -15.66 4.69
CA GLU A 57 -5.82 -15.35 3.98
C GLU A 57 -5.78 -13.89 3.52
N GLY A 58 -6.92 -13.30 3.18
CA GLY A 58 -7.07 -11.87 2.93
C GLY A 58 -6.86 -11.01 4.18
N LEU A 59 -7.35 -11.48 5.34
CA LEU A 59 -7.12 -10.82 6.63
C LEU A 59 -5.63 -10.84 7.00
N MET A 60 -4.98 -12.00 6.89
CA MET A 60 -3.54 -12.14 7.15
C MET A 60 -2.71 -11.27 6.21
N MET A 61 -3.07 -11.25 4.91
CA MET A 61 -2.42 -10.39 3.94
C MET A 61 -2.52 -8.92 4.34
N GLN A 62 -3.71 -8.42 4.68
CA GLN A 62 -3.88 -7.03 5.08
C GLN A 62 -3.14 -6.71 6.39
N ALA A 63 -3.21 -7.58 7.39
CA ALA A 63 -2.50 -7.37 8.65
C ALA A 63 -0.98 -7.34 8.45
N MET A 64 -0.41 -8.19 7.58
CA MET A 64 1.00 -8.11 7.18
C MET A 64 1.30 -6.82 6.40
N CYS A 65 0.41 -6.40 5.49
CA CYS A 65 0.50 -5.15 4.71
C CYS A 65 0.60 -3.93 5.65
N ALA A 66 -0.30 -3.86 6.64
CA ALA A 66 -0.40 -2.74 7.56
C ALA A 66 0.73 -2.73 8.60
N LEU A 67 1.09 -3.88 9.16
CA LEU A 67 2.24 -3.99 10.05
C LEU A 67 3.55 -3.66 9.32
N GLY A 68 3.70 -4.06 8.05
CA GLY A 68 4.84 -3.69 7.22
C GLY A 68 4.96 -2.18 7.00
N GLN A 69 3.83 -1.49 6.76
CA GLN A 69 3.78 -0.03 6.69
C GLN A 69 4.19 0.63 8.02
N LEU A 70 3.69 0.09 9.15
CA LEU A 70 4.04 0.59 10.47
C LEU A 70 5.53 0.40 10.80
N GLU A 71 6.09 -0.79 10.57
CA GLU A 71 7.52 -1.04 10.77
C GLU A 71 8.38 -0.16 9.87
N SER A 72 7.94 0.10 8.62
CA SER A 72 8.61 1.04 7.71
C SER A 72 8.57 2.47 8.23
N HIS A 73 7.50 2.88 8.91
CA HIS A 73 7.39 4.20 9.51
C HIS A 73 8.28 4.34 10.76
N LEU A 74 8.45 3.25 11.50
CA LEU A 74 9.35 3.17 12.67
C LEU A 74 10.84 2.98 12.30
N GLY A 75 11.19 2.95 11.01
CA GLY A 75 12.57 2.75 10.54
C GLY A 75 13.06 1.29 10.56
N ASN A 76 12.21 0.34 10.92
CA ASN A 76 12.53 -1.09 10.99
C ASN A 76 12.39 -1.76 9.61
N PHE A 77 13.17 -1.28 8.63
CA PHE A 77 13.02 -1.66 7.23
C PHE A 77 13.18 -3.16 6.94
N ARG A 78 14.02 -3.86 7.70
CA ARG A 78 14.18 -5.32 7.55
C ARG A 78 12.89 -6.06 7.86
N ASN A 79 12.25 -5.72 8.99
CA ASN A 79 10.97 -6.33 9.38
C ASN A 79 9.87 -5.96 8.38
N ALA A 80 9.84 -4.70 7.93
CA ALA A 80 8.90 -4.23 6.93
C ALA A 80 9.01 -5.00 5.61
N GLU A 81 10.23 -5.21 5.12
CA GLU A 81 10.53 -5.96 3.90
C GLU A 81 10.09 -7.43 4.00
N GLU A 82 10.37 -8.09 5.11
CA GLU A 82 9.92 -9.47 5.36
C GLU A 82 8.39 -9.59 5.40
N LEU A 83 7.71 -8.66 6.08
CA LEU A 83 6.24 -8.65 6.19
C LEU A 83 5.56 -8.37 4.85
N LEU A 84 6.05 -7.36 4.11
CA LEU A 84 5.50 -7.00 2.80
C LEU A 84 5.75 -8.10 1.76
N THR A 85 6.88 -8.80 1.82
CA THR A 85 7.16 -9.96 0.96
C THR A 85 6.20 -11.12 1.23
N LYS A 86 5.91 -11.41 2.51
CA LYS A 86 4.90 -12.41 2.89
C LYS A 86 3.50 -12.01 2.45
N ALA A 87 3.15 -10.73 2.59
CA ALA A 87 1.88 -10.20 2.11
C ALA A 87 1.75 -10.32 0.59
N LEU A 88 2.82 -10.02 -0.15
CA LEU A 88 2.88 -10.10 -1.60
C LEU A 88 2.68 -11.54 -2.09
N THR A 89 3.41 -12.49 -1.48
CA THR A 89 3.29 -13.91 -1.81
C THR A 89 1.86 -14.42 -1.59
N LYS A 90 1.22 -14.01 -0.48
CA LYS A 90 -0.19 -14.35 -0.23
C LYS A 90 -1.13 -13.70 -1.23
N ALA A 91 -0.93 -12.42 -1.54
CA ALA A 91 -1.77 -11.71 -2.50
C ALA A 91 -1.70 -12.34 -3.89
N ASP A 92 -0.52 -12.79 -4.31
CA ASP A 92 -0.31 -13.46 -5.59
C ASP A 92 -1.02 -14.82 -5.64
N GLN A 93 -0.88 -15.63 -4.58
CA GLN A 93 -1.53 -16.93 -4.47
C GLN A 93 -3.07 -16.86 -4.46
N ILE A 94 -3.64 -15.88 -3.76
CA ILE A 94 -5.10 -15.78 -3.56
C ILE A 94 -5.78 -15.12 -4.76
N TYR A 95 -5.17 -14.07 -5.31
CA TYR A 95 -5.84 -13.19 -6.27
C TYR A 95 -5.22 -13.23 -7.68
N GLY A 96 -3.98 -13.71 -7.82
CA GLY A 96 -3.23 -13.75 -9.06
C GLY A 96 -2.51 -12.45 -9.43
N GLU A 97 -1.60 -12.57 -10.39
CA GLU A 97 -0.62 -11.55 -10.78
C GLU A 97 -1.20 -10.20 -11.25
N LYS A 98 -2.44 -10.17 -11.75
CA LYS A 98 -3.07 -8.96 -12.29
C LYS A 98 -4.07 -8.33 -11.33
N HIS A 99 -4.17 -8.82 -10.09
CA HIS A 99 -5.20 -8.36 -9.19
C HIS A 99 -4.84 -7.01 -8.54
N PRO A 100 -5.78 -6.06 -8.46
CA PRO A 100 -5.55 -4.74 -7.85
C PRO A 100 -5.05 -4.77 -6.40
N LYS A 101 -5.38 -5.81 -5.63
CA LYS A 101 -4.86 -5.99 -4.26
C LYS A 101 -3.37 -6.32 -4.25
N LEU A 102 -2.88 -7.07 -5.24
CA LEU A 102 -1.44 -7.28 -5.42
C LEU A 102 -0.76 -5.95 -5.74
N GLY A 103 -1.35 -5.15 -6.63
CA GLY A 103 -0.89 -3.80 -6.93
C GLY A 103 -0.79 -2.91 -5.69
N ALA A 104 -1.77 -2.96 -4.78
CA ALA A 104 -1.74 -2.22 -3.52
C ALA A 104 -0.55 -2.64 -2.62
N VAL A 105 -0.29 -3.94 -2.49
CA VAL A 105 0.85 -4.45 -1.71
C VAL A 105 2.18 -4.03 -2.33
N LEU A 106 2.30 -4.10 -3.66
CA LEU A 106 3.48 -3.65 -4.39
C LEU A 106 3.74 -2.16 -4.22
N THR A 107 2.69 -1.32 -4.26
CA THR A 107 2.82 0.12 -3.97
C THR A 107 3.38 0.35 -2.57
N ASN A 108 2.89 -0.38 -1.55
CA ASN A 108 3.42 -0.27 -0.19
C ASN A 108 4.89 -0.70 -0.08
N MET A 109 5.28 -1.75 -0.80
CA MET A 109 6.67 -2.19 -0.86
C MET A 109 7.58 -1.16 -1.54
N ALA A 110 7.11 -0.52 -2.61
CA ALA A 110 7.84 0.55 -3.29
C ALA A 110 8.03 1.77 -2.38
N LEU A 111 6.97 2.18 -1.67
CA LEU A 111 7.02 3.28 -0.69
C LEU A 111 7.96 2.95 0.49
N MET A 112 7.99 1.71 0.96
CA MET A 112 8.94 1.27 1.99
C MET A 112 10.39 1.42 1.53
N TYR A 113 10.73 0.95 0.32
CA TYR A 113 12.09 1.09 -0.22
C TYR A 113 12.46 2.56 -0.49
N ARG A 114 11.49 3.40 -0.84
CA ARG A 114 11.67 4.86 -0.92
C ARG A 114 12.05 5.43 0.45
N ARG A 115 11.26 5.16 1.50
CA ARG A 115 11.58 5.65 2.86
C ARG A 115 12.95 5.14 3.33
N LYS A 116 13.27 3.87 3.06
CA LYS A 116 14.59 3.28 3.32
C LYS A 116 15.71 4.04 2.60
N ALA A 117 15.52 4.39 1.33
CA ALA A 117 16.49 5.16 0.56
C ALA A 117 16.72 6.56 1.14
N ILE A 118 15.65 7.25 1.53
CA ILE A 118 15.71 8.60 2.11
C ILE A 118 16.42 8.56 3.47
N GLU A 119 16.00 7.67 4.38
CA GLU A 119 16.56 7.59 5.74
C GLU A 119 17.99 7.05 5.77
N GLN A 120 18.29 6.02 4.96
CA GLN A 120 19.61 5.38 4.94
C GLN A 120 20.56 5.98 3.89
N LYS A 121 20.12 6.99 3.13
CA LYS A 121 20.86 7.58 2.00
C LYS A 121 21.39 6.52 1.03
N SER A 122 20.60 5.49 0.78
CA SER A 122 20.99 4.31 -0.02
C SER A 122 20.27 4.28 -1.37
N SER A 123 20.91 3.72 -2.39
CA SER A 123 20.32 3.55 -3.71
C SER A 123 19.49 2.27 -3.79
N SER A 124 18.17 2.38 -3.62
CA SER A 124 17.21 1.29 -3.93
C SER A 124 16.45 1.54 -5.25
N LEU A 125 17.01 2.37 -6.13
CA LEU A 125 16.36 2.88 -7.34
C LEU A 125 15.84 1.76 -8.26
N VAL A 126 16.67 0.74 -8.53
CA VAL A 126 16.33 -0.38 -9.44
C VAL A 126 15.19 -1.22 -8.87
N VAL A 127 15.20 -1.47 -7.56
CA VAL A 127 14.14 -2.24 -6.88
C VAL A 127 12.83 -1.46 -6.90
N GLN A 128 12.87 -0.17 -6.57
CA GLN A 128 11.70 0.71 -6.65
C GLN A 128 11.14 0.75 -8.08
N GLU A 129 12.00 0.87 -9.09
CA GLU A 129 11.56 0.93 -10.48
C GLU A 129 10.88 -0.37 -10.91
N GLY A 130 11.45 -1.53 -10.58
CA GLY A 130 10.83 -2.83 -10.87
C GLY A 130 9.45 -2.97 -10.23
N LEU A 131 9.30 -2.52 -8.98
CA LEU A 131 8.01 -2.52 -8.29
C LEU A 131 7.01 -1.59 -8.97
N TYR A 132 7.39 -0.35 -9.29
CA TYR A 132 6.49 0.60 -9.95
C TYR A 132 6.08 0.17 -11.36
N ARG A 133 6.97 -0.46 -12.14
CA ARG A 133 6.60 -1.05 -13.44
C ARG A 133 5.56 -2.15 -13.28
N ARG A 134 5.68 -3.01 -12.28
CA ARG A 134 4.67 -4.04 -12.02
C ARG A 134 3.33 -3.44 -11.58
N VAL A 135 3.38 -2.39 -10.75
CA VAL A 135 2.19 -1.64 -10.33
C VAL A 135 1.53 -0.96 -11.53
N SER A 136 2.33 -0.41 -12.45
CA SER A 136 1.87 0.25 -13.67
C SER A 136 1.20 -0.73 -14.64
N GLU A 137 1.70 -1.97 -14.75
CA GLU A 137 1.06 -3.06 -15.50
C GLU A 137 -0.30 -3.46 -14.91
N ILE A 138 -0.39 -3.58 -13.58
CA ILE A 138 -1.62 -4.01 -12.88
C ILE A 138 -2.71 -2.96 -13.00
N PHE A 139 -2.36 -1.70 -12.76
CA PHE A 139 -3.31 -0.58 -12.79
C PHE A 139 -3.43 0.08 -14.16
N LYS A 140 -2.60 -0.33 -15.13
CA LYS A 140 -2.56 0.16 -16.51
C LYS A 140 -2.39 1.68 -16.60
N PHE A 141 -1.34 2.22 -15.97
CA PHE A 141 -0.96 3.63 -16.08
C PHE A 141 0.49 3.81 -16.59
N PRO A 142 0.79 4.86 -17.38
CA PRO A 142 -0.15 5.84 -17.93
C PRO A 142 -1.06 5.17 -18.97
N PRO A 143 -2.31 5.65 -19.15
CA PRO A 143 -3.20 5.09 -20.15
C PRO A 143 -2.54 5.16 -21.53
N PRO A 144 -2.69 4.12 -22.38
CA PRO A 144 -2.05 4.11 -23.70
C PRO A 144 -2.51 5.33 -24.51
N GLU A 145 -1.57 6.00 -25.18
CA GLU A 145 -1.75 7.25 -25.95
C GLU A 145 -2.69 7.10 -27.19
N THR A 146 -3.45 6.01 -27.29
CA THR A 146 -4.35 5.65 -28.40
C THR A 146 -5.76 6.22 -28.29
N GLU A 147 -6.00 7.21 -27.43
CA GLU A 147 -7.23 8.00 -27.42
C GLU A 147 -6.86 9.44 -27.77
N PRO A 148 -7.41 10.03 -28.85
CA PRO A 148 -6.97 11.32 -29.36
C PRO A 148 -7.14 12.40 -28.30
N GLU A 149 -6.28 13.43 -28.37
CA GLU A 149 -6.13 14.55 -27.42
C GLU A 149 -7.41 15.37 -27.11
N GLY A 150 -8.58 14.99 -27.64
CA GLY A 150 -9.91 15.49 -27.27
C GLY A 150 -10.72 14.58 -26.32
N ALA A 151 -10.29 13.34 -26.07
CA ALA A 151 -10.95 12.39 -25.17
C ALA A 151 -10.30 12.31 -23.77
N ALA A 152 -9.15 12.96 -23.56
CA ALA A 152 -8.42 12.99 -22.29
C ALA A 152 -9.21 13.62 -21.12
N ALA A 153 -10.27 14.38 -21.41
CA ALA A 153 -11.23 14.89 -20.41
C ALA A 153 -12.44 13.94 -20.18
N ALA A 154 -12.66 12.94 -21.05
CA ALA A 154 -13.88 12.13 -21.10
C ALA A 154 -13.65 10.64 -20.81
N ALA A 155 -12.46 10.09 -21.07
CA ALA A 155 -12.08 8.77 -20.58
C ALA A 155 -11.49 8.89 -19.17
N LYS A 156 -12.29 9.37 -18.20
CA LYS A 156 -11.99 9.12 -16.78
C LYS A 156 -11.79 7.62 -16.67
N PRO A 157 -10.59 7.09 -16.37
CA PRO A 157 -10.52 5.70 -16.06
C PRO A 157 -11.41 5.57 -14.84
N THR A 158 -12.46 4.75 -14.92
CA THR A 158 -13.33 4.44 -13.78
C THR A 158 -12.54 3.58 -12.80
N VAL A 159 -11.35 4.05 -12.40
CA VAL A 159 -10.54 3.43 -11.38
C VAL A 159 -11.27 3.73 -10.09
N LYS A 160 -11.99 2.74 -9.55
CA LYS A 160 -12.56 2.82 -8.19
C LYS A 160 -11.50 3.08 -7.08
N ARG A 161 -10.21 3.16 -7.45
CA ARG A 161 -8.98 3.15 -6.65
C ARG A 161 -8.03 4.31 -7.03
N ASN A 162 -8.57 5.49 -7.31
CA ASN A 162 -7.78 6.67 -7.71
C ASN A 162 -6.66 6.97 -6.71
N ASP A 163 -6.93 6.84 -5.41
CA ASP A 163 -5.95 7.17 -4.37
C ASP A 163 -4.67 6.35 -4.51
N ILE A 164 -4.79 5.03 -4.70
CA ILE A 164 -3.62 4.13 -4.77
C ILE A 164 -2.84 4.31 -6.07
N VAL A 165 -3.54 4.62 -7.17
CA VAL A 165 -2.89 4.92 -8.44
C VAL A 165 -2.17 6.26 -8.37
N ALA A 166 -2.80 7.28 -7.77
CA ALA A 166 -2.19 8.58 -7.53
C ALA A 166 -0.88 8.45 -6.74
N LEU A 167 -0.90 7.68 -5.64
CA LEU A 167 0.31 7.38 -4.85
C LEU A 167 1.39 6.69 -5.67
N ALA A 168 1.02 5.64 -6.40
CA ALA A 168 1.98 4.89 -7.19
C ALA A 168 2.59 5.76 -8.31
N SER A 169 1.78 6.56 -8.99
CA SER A 169 2.25 7.49 -10.01
C SER A 169 3.10 8.63 -9.44
N GLY A 170 2.77 9.15 -8.26
CA GLY A 170 3.54 10.20 -7.59
C GLY A 170 4.91 9.70 -7.16
N GLY A 171 4.95 8.55 -6.47
CA GLY A 171 6.21 7.92 -6.09
C GLY A 171 7.07 7.48 -7.28
N TYR A 172 6.44 7.07 -8.38
CA TYR A 172 7.16 6.76 -9.62
C TYR A 172 7.67 8.02 -10.33
N ALA A 173 6.91 9.12 -10.32
CA ALA A 173 7.33 10.40 -10.89
C ALA A 173 8.61 10.93 -10.24
N GLU A 174 8.71 10.85 -8.92
CA GLU A 174 9.91 11.25 -8.17
C GLU A 174 11.10 10.32 -8.42
N LEU A 175 10.84 9.03 -8.63
CA LEU A 175 11.89 8.10 -9.03
C LEU A 175 12.46 8.46 -10.41
N LEU A 176 11.58 8.80 -11.36
CA LEU A 176 11.95 9.18 -12.71
C LEU A 176 12.60 10.57 -12.77
N SER A 177 12.23 11.50 -11.89
CA SER A 177 12.87 12.83 -11.85
C SER A 177 14.33 12.78 -11.42
N VAL A 178 14.71 11.76 -10.64
CA VAL A 178 16.12 11.46 -10.32
C VAL A 178 16.89 10.94 -11.54
N GLN A 179 16.22 10.37 -12.54
CA GLN A 179 16.83 9.89 -13.78
C GLN A 179 16.85 11.02 -14.82
N GLU A 180 18.03 11.61 -15.09
CA GLU A 180 18.20 12.74 -16.02
C GLU A 180 17.57 12.50 -17.40
N ASN A 181 17.63 11.27 -17.93
CA ASN A 181 17.13 10.93 -19.25
C ASN A 181 15.60 10.78 -19.35
N ARG A 182 14.85 10.78 -18.23
CA ARG A 182 13.42 10.43 -18.19
C ARG A 182 12.54 11.44 -17.46
N GLN A 183 13.01 12.68 -17.35
CA GLN A 183 12.26 13.75 -16.69
C GLN A 183 10.89 14.01 -17.33
N SER A 184 10.78 13.92 -18.66
CA SER A 184 9.51 14.10 -19.38
C SER A 184 8.45 13.05 -19.00
N GLU A 185 8.87 11.80 -18.78
CA GLU A 185 8.01 10.73 -18.28
C GLU A 185 7.62 10.99 -16.82
N GLY A 186 8.57 11.43 -16.00
CA GLY A 186 8.31 11.84 -14.62
C GLY A 186 7.24 12.93 -14.51
N GLU A 187 7.32 13.97 -15.34
CA GLU A 187 6.31 15.03 -15.39
C GLU A 187 4.93 14.54 -15.81
N LYS A 188 4.85 13.62 -16.79
CA LYS A 188 3.58 12.98 -17.17
C LYS A 188 2.95 12.24 -15.99
N MET A 189 3.75 11.47 -15.25
CA MET A 189 3.29 10.71 -14.09
C MET A 189 2.89 11.62 -12.92
N LYS A 190 3.57 12.75 -12.73
CA LYS A 190 3.19 13.76 -11.75
C LYS A 190 1.85 14.43 -12.08
N LYS A 191 1.65 14.82 -13.34
CA LYS A 191 0.35 15.37 -13.79
C LYS A 191 -0.78 14.36 -13.60
N LEU A 192 -0.50 13.08 -13.88
CA LEU A 192 -1.46 12.00 -13.63
C LEU A 192 -1.79 11.89 -12.13
N SER A 193 -0.78 11.87 -11.25
CA SER A 193 -0.99 11.75 -9.81
C SER A 193 -1.85 12.87 -9.26
N ASP A 194 -1.55 14.11 -9.67
CA ASP A 194 -2.27 15.31 -9.21
C ASP A 194 -3.72 15.31 -9.69
N SER A 195 -3.99 14.82 -10.91
CA SER A 195 -5.35 14.71 -11.45
C SER A 195 -6.20 13.65 -10.74
N LEU A 196 -5.56 12.60 -10.24
CA LEU A 196 -6.22 11.47 -9.58
C LEU A 196 -6.38 11.69 -8.07
N TRP A 197 -5.52 12.49 -7.45
CA TRP A 197 -5.58 12.80 -6.03
C TRP A 197 -6.80 13.65 -5.70
N LYS A 198 -7.71 13.09 -4.88
CA LYS A 198 -8.97 13.74 -4.48
C LYS A 198 -9.15 13.83 -2.97
N ASN A 199 -8.12 13.47 -2.21
CA ASN A 199 -8.21 13.48 -0.76
C ASN A 199 -8.15 14.92 -0.24
N SER A 200 -9.21 15.36 0.42
CA SER A 200 -9.32 16.71 0.98
C SER A 200 -8.61 16.86 2.33
N ARG A 201 -8.25 15.75 2.99
CA ARG A 201 -7.67 15.76 4.34
C ARG A 201 -6.16 15.93 4.34
N MET A 202 -5.48 15.62 3.24
CA MET A 202 -4.02 15.58 3.17
C MET A 202 -3.53 15.75 1.74
N SER A 203 -2.38 16.41 1.56
CA SER A 203 -1.74 16.51 0.25
C SER A 203 -1.01 15.22 -0.13
N LEU A 204 -0.76 15.04 -1.43
CA LEU A 204 0.02 13.91 -1.93
C LEU A 204 1.47 13.96 -1.42
N ASP A 205 2.05 15.16 -1.32
CA ASP A 205 3.41 15.37 -0.82
C ASP A 205 3.55 15.00 0.66
N ASP A 206 2.57 15.34 1.49
CA ASP A 206 2.53 14.91 2.89
C ASP A 206 2.52 13.39 3.00
N PHE A 207 1.79 12.70 2.11
CA PHE A 207 1.76 11.24 2.09
C PHE A 207 3.11 10.64 1.71
N LEU A 208 3.76 11.19 0.67
CA LEU A 208 5.05 10.71 0.19
C LEU A 208 6.20 10.99 1.18
N GLY A 209 5.90 11.69 2.29
CA GLY A 209 6.85 12.05 3.33
C GLY A 209 7.78 13.17 2.89
N ASN A 210 7.33 14.01 1.95
CA ASN A 210 8.09 15.17 1.45
C ASN A 210 8.02 16.36 2.42
N THR A 211 7.06 16.34 3.35
CA THR A 211 6.87 17.38 4.36
C THR A 211 7.21 16.84 5.74
N GLU A 212 7.46 17.74 6.70
CA GLU A 212 7.78 17.38 8.09
C GLU A 212 6.58 16.79 8.87
N ALA A 213 5.42 16.66 8.23
CA ALA A 213 4.23 16.09 8.85
C ALA A 213 4.46 14.59 9.12
N SER A 214 4.63 14.24 10.40
CA SER A 214 4.73 12.84 10.85
C SER A 214 3.33 12.20 10.88
N VAL A 215 2.77 11.98 9.69
CA VAL A 215 1.54 11.21 9.51
C VAL A 215 1.94 9.82 9.02
N CYS A 216 1.37 8.79 9.64
CA CYS A 216 1.51 7.39 9.19
C CYS A 216 0.17 6.95 8.58
N PRO A 217 -0.15 7.40 7.35
CA PRO A 217 -1.39 7.01 6.72
C PRO A 217 -1.36 5.52 6.39
N VAL A 218 -2.52 4.87 6.45
CA VAL A 218 -2.63 3.44 6.19
C VAL A 218 -3.23 3.23 4.82
N VAL A 219 -2.50 2.53 3.96
CA VAL A 219 -3.05 1.97 2.72
C VAL A 219 -3.76 0.67 3.08
N ASP A 220 -5.08 0.69 2.96
CA ASP A 220 -5.92 -0.49 3.13
C ASP A 220 -5.92 -1.32 1.83
N CYS A 221 -5.19 -2.43 1.84
CA CYS A 221 -5.02 -3.36 0.74
C CYS A 221 -6.33 -4.16 0.48
N ARG A 222 -7.36 -4.09 1.38
CA ARG A 222 -8.69 -4.71 1.21
C ARG A 222 -9.55 -3.94 0.21
N ILE A 223 -9.60 -2.62 0.37
CA ILE A 223 -10.38 -1.70 -0.47
C ILE A 223 -9.53 -0.97 -1.51
N CYS A 224 -8.20 -1.12 -1.43
CA CYS A 224 -7.23 -0.40 -2.23
C CYS A 224 -7.42 1.13 -2.12
N ARG A 225 -7.57 1.61 -0.89
CA ARG A 225 -7.76 3.03 -0.57
C ARG A 225 -6.98 3.42 0.67
N LEU A 226 -6.90 4.72 0.87
CA LEU A 226 -6.32 5.34 2.04
C LEU A 226 -7.33 5.44 3.18
N LEU A 227 -6.85 5.31 4.41
CA LEU A 227 -7.60 5.54 5.65
C LEU A 227 -7.16 6.82 6.36
#